data_AF-A0A2Z6NH86-F1
#
_entry.id   AF-A0A2Z6NH86-F1
#
_cell.length_a   1.000
_cell.length_b   1.000
_cell.length_c   1.000
_cell.angle_alpha   90.00
_cell.angle_beta   90.00
_cell.angle_gamma   90.00
#
_symmetry.space_group_name_H-M   'P 1'
#
loop_
_entity.id
_entity.type
_entity.pdbx_description
1 polymer ?
#
loop_
_entity_poly.entity_id
_entity_poly.type
_entity_poly.pdbx_seq_one_letter_code
_entity_poly.pdbx_strand_id
1 'polypeptide(L)'
;MLLTSLPELPSPAAIEHDKHWRAGMYIFNCPDLSDREHCSSMTFSWMMQFVLANQESSSSFRRIDIVIPGNEIPSWFNNQRVARSISLNPFLIMLENNIIGMVCCVVFSAEPHDSTTTTNGQKPVLHLRFHKGDLVLHFRIPVNSNIIMVKSNHLWLTYFTRESFFDILKDIGNEFGNCIRMEASIVDVEGLDVEVKSCGYHWLFKQNLQEFNLITTQPEIH
;
A
#
# COMPACT_ATOMS: atom_id res chain seq x y z
N MET A 1 17.09 -2.86 12.97
CA MET A 1 16.45 -3.21 14.26
C MET A 1 15.49 -4.35 13.98
N LEU A 2 15.66 -5.50 14.64
CA LEU A 2 14.71 -6.62 14.57
C LEU A 2 13.54 -6.27 15.50
N LEU A 3 12.33 -6.16 14.97
CA LEU A 3 11.13 -6.00 15.79
C LEU A 3 10.78 -7.37 16.39
N THR A 4 10.86 -7.48 17.72
CA THR A 4 10.49 -8.69 18.50
C THR A 4 9.02 -8.68 18.93
N SER A 5 8.31 -7.58 18.66
CA SER A 5 6.88 -7.42 18.86
C SER A 5 6.37 -6.36 17.88
N LEU A 6 5.11 -6.47 17.46
CA LEU A 6 4.47 -5.49 16.60
C LEU A 6 4.34 -4.15 17.34
N PRO A 7 4.68 -3.01 16.71
CA PRO A 7 4.41 -1.73 17.34
C PRO A 7 2.90 -1.53 17.44
N GLU A 8 2.42 -1.07 18.59
CA GLU A 8 1.06 -0.51 18.67
C GLU A 8 0.96 0.63 17.64
N LEU A 9 -0.11 0.61 16.85
CA LEU A 9 -0.33 1.64 15.85
C LEU A 9 -0.48 3.00 16.54
N PRO A 10 0.21 4.06 16.06
CA PRO A 10 0.09 5.38 16.65
C PRO A 10 -1.37 5.84 16.58
N SER A 11 -1.84 6.51 17.64
CA SER A 11 -3.18 7.09 17.64
C SER A 11 -3.31 8.06 16.46
N PRO A 12 -4.50 8.19 15.84
CA PRO A 12 -4.72 9.11 14.71
C PRO A 12 -4.25 10.54 14.97
N ALA A 13 -4.24 10.98 16.23
CA ALA A 13 -3.77 12.31 16.66
C ALA A 13 -2.24 12.49 16.64
N ALA A 14 -1.46 11.40 16.56
CA ALA A 14 0.01 11.40 16.60
C ALA A 14 0.67 11.33 15.22
N ILE A 15 -0.13 11.22 14.14
CA ILE A 15 0.41 11.14 12.78
C ILE A 15 0.58 12.56 12.24
N GLU A 16 1.83 13.01 12.09
CA GLU A 16 2.14 14.32 11.50
C GLU A 16 1.90 14.31 9.98
N HIS A 17 1.38 15.42 9.45
CA HIS A 17 1.25 15.62 8.01
C HIS A 17 2.62 15.78 7.36
N ASP A 18 2.95 14.91 6.41
CA ASP A 18 3.95 15.27 5.42
C ASP A 18 3.35 16.27 4.40
N LYS A 19 4.20 16.92 3.59
CA LYS A 19 3.77 17.88 2.56
C LYS A 19 2.77 17.32 1.53
N HIS A 20 2.53 16.01 1.53
CA HIS A 20 1.69 15.27 0.60
C HIS A 20 0.48 14.60 1.27
N TRP A 21 0.14 14.97 2.51
CA TRP A 21 -1.03 14.48 3.24
C TRP A 21 -1.06 12.95 3.33
N ARG A 22 0.11 12.37 3.62
CA ARG A 22 0.35 10.94 3.67
C ARG A 22 0.60 10.46 5.10
N ALA A 23 -0.08 9.38 5.48
CA ALA A 23 0.26 8.57 6.64
C ALA A 23 0.93 7.26 6.20
N GLY A 24 1.68 6.59 7.09
CA GLY A 24 2.11 5.24 6.79
C GLY A 24 3.02 4.57 7.80
N MET A 25 3.20 3.27 7.61
CA MET A 25 4.03 2.39 8.43
C MET A 25 4.97 1.58 7.53
N TYR A 26 6.24 1.44 7.92
CA TYR A 26 7.25 0.75 7.12
C TYR A 26 8.06 -0.20 7.98
N ILE A 27 7.81 -1.48 7.80
CA ILE A 27 8.47 -2.59 8.47
C ILE A 27 9.14 -3.43 7.38
N PHE A 28 10.45 -3.36 7.25
CA PHE A 28 11.17 -4.17 6.26
C PHE A 28 11.69 -5.47 6.87
N ASN A 29 12.03 -5.50 8.16
CA ASN A 29 12.58 -6.70 8.82
C ASN A 29 11.74 -7.12 10.02
N CYS A 30 10.90 -8.13 9.85
CA CYS A 30 10.19 -8.81 10.94
C CYS A 30 9.90 -10.26 10.53
N PRO A 31 10.71 -11.24 10.97
CA PRO A 31 10.57 -12.65 10.57
C PRO A 31 9.18 -13.23 10.88
N ASP A 32 8.56 -12.80 11.97
CA ASP A 32 7.25 -13.27 12.41
C ASP A 32 6.12 -12.90 11.43
N LEU A 33 6.35 -11.94 10.53
CA LEU A 33 5.40 -11.51 9.50
C LEU A 33 5.52 -12.26 8.18
N SER A 34 6.45 -13.22 8.10
CA SER A 34 6.66 -14.04 6.90
C SER A 34 5.64 -15.19 6.76
N ASP A 35 4.88 -15.49 7.82
CA ASP A 35 3.78 -16.46 7.77
C ASP A 35 2.60 -15.92 6.97
N ARG A 36 2.13 -16.72 5.99
CA ARG A 36 1.14 -16.39 4.97
C ARG A 36 -0.22 -16.01 5.56
N GLU A 37 -0.76 -16.83 6.46
CA GLU A 37 -2.12 -16.65 6.98
C GLU A 37 -2.17 -15.51 7.99
N HIS A 38 -1.15 -15.44 8.85
CA HIS A 38 -0.96 -14.36 9.79
C HIS A 38 -0.79 -13.01 9.09
N CYS A 39 0.02 -12.95 8.02
CA CYS A 39 0.24 -11.75 7.22
C CYS A 39 -1.04 -11.24 6.53
N SER A 40 -1.84 -12.14 5.93
CA SER A 40 -3.10 -11.74 5.27
C SER A 40 -4.11 -11.12 6.25
N SER A 41 -4.33 -11.77 7.40
CA SER A 41 -5.24 -11.25 8.44
C SER A 41 -4.78 -9.92 9.02
N MET A 42 -3.48 -9.80 9.29
CA MET A 42 -2.90 -8.62 9.92
C MET A 42 -2.85 -7.42 8.97
N THR A 43 -2.52 -7.62 7.69
CA THR A 43 -2.56 -6.55 6.68
C THR A 43 -3.96 -5.97 6.50
N PHE A 44 -4.97 -6.83 6.50
CA PHE A 44 -6.37 -6.39 6.48
C PHE A 44 -6.66 -5.56 7.75
N SER A 45 -6.39 -6.12 8.92
CA SER A 45 -6.70 -5.48 10.21
C SER A 45 -6.04 -4.11 10.37
N TRP A 46 -4.75 -4.00 10.07
CA TRP A 46 -4.05 -2.72 10.12
C TRP A 46 -4.59 -1.71 9.13
N MET A 47 -4.87 -2.13 7.89
CA MET A 47 -5.47 -1.24 6.90
C MET A 47 -6.81 -0.70 7.38
N MET A 48 -7.67 -1.56 7.92
CA MET A 48 -8.98 -1.16 8.44
C MET A 48 -8.86 -0.19 9.61
N GLN A 49 -7.95 -0.45 10.56
CA GLN A 49 -7.69 0.47 11.67
C GLN A 49 -7.20 1.84 11.21
N PHE A 50 -6.28 1.88 10.24
CA PHE A 50 -5.81 3.13 9.64
C PHE A 50 -6.96 3.88 8.96
N VAL A 51 -7.83 3.19 8.23
CA VAL A 51 -8.99 3.80 7.56
C VAL A 51 -9.98 4.38 8.57
N LEU A 52 -10.29 3.65 9.65
CA LEU A 52 -11.16 4.14 10.73
C LEU A 52 -10.56 5.38 11.42
N ALA A 53 -9.31 5.27 11.85
CA ALA A 53 -8.56 6.35 12.48
C ALA A 53 -8.54 7.61 11.60
N ASN A 54 -8.41 7.44 10.28
CA ASN A 54 -8.40 8.53 9.32
C ASN A 54 -9.77 9.20 9.13
N GLN A 55 -10.87 8.46 9.28
CA GLN A 55 -12.24 9.01 9.20
C GLN A 55 -12.64 9.80 10.44
N GLU A 56 -12.08 9.43 11.61
CA GLU A 56 -12.33 10.10 12.88
C GLU A 56 -11.43 11.31 13.11
N SER A 57 -10.33 11.43 12.36
CA SER A 57 -9.38 12.53 12.46
C SER A 57 -9.93 13.83 11.85
N SER A 58 -9.72 14.95 12.55
CA SER A 58 -9.99 16.30 12.02
C SER A 58 -9.05 16.69 10.88
N SER A 59 -7.95 15.96 10.72
CA SER A 59 -6.95 16.18 9.69
C SER A 59 -6.72 14.87 8.92
N SER A 60 -7.63 14.59 7.99
CA SER A 60 -7.66 13.34 7.24
C SER A 60 -6.58 13.28 6.16
N PHE A 61 -5.88 12.16 6.11
CA PHE A 61 -4.91 11.81 5.07
C PHE A 61 -5.64 11.36 3.80
N ARG A 62 -5.13 11.80 2.64
CA ARG A 62 -5.64 11.40 1.33
C ARG A 62 -5.08 10.05 0.89
N ARG A 63 -3.93 9.67 1.44
CA ARG A 63 -3.21 8.42 1.15
C ARG A 63 -2.61 7.81 2.41
N ILE A 64 -2.70 6.48 2.53
CA ILE A 64 -2.05 5.72 3.62
C ILE A 64 -1.20 4.62 2.99
N ASP A 65 0.04 4.46 3.44
CA ASP A 65 0.94 3.43 2.95
C ASP A 65 1.40 2.49 4.06
N ILE A 66 1.35 1.19 3.83
CA ILE A 66 1.90 0.17 4.73
C ILE A 66 2.91 -0.65 3.93
N VAL A 67 4.12 -0.80 4.46
CA VAL A 67 5.15 -1.69 3.91
C VAL A 67 5.52 -2.71 4.97
N ILE A 68 5.41 -4.00 4.64
CA ILE A 68 5.69 -5.11 5.56
C ILE A 68 6.41 -6.24 4.82
N PRO A 69 7.09 -7.19 5.50
CA PRO A 69 7.50 -8.44 4.87
C PRO A 69 6.28 -9.23 4.38
N GLY A 70 6.41 -9.87 3.23
CA GLY A 70 5.36 -10.74 2.70
C GLY A 70 5.62 -11.16 1.26
N ASN A 71 5.21 -12.38 0.94
CA ASN A 71 5.59 -13.07 -0.30
C ASN A 71 4.54 -13.00 -1.40
N GLU A 72 3.31 -12.63 -1.07
CA GLU A 72 2.17 -12.71 -1.96
C GLU A 72 1.11 -11.68 -1.59
N ILE A 73 0.24 -11.39 -2.55
CA ILE A 73 -0.89 -10.49 -2.33
C ILE A 73 -1.87 -11.18 -1.36
N PRO A 74 -2.33 -10.50 -0.29
CA PRO A 74 -3.30 -11.05 0.65
C PRO A 74 -4.58 -11.54 -0.03
N SER A 75 -5.18 -12.60 0.49
CA SER A 75 -6.33 -13.28 -0.12
C SER A 75 -7.60 -12.43 -0.22
N TRP A 76 -7.71 -11.34 0.55
CA TRP A 76 -8.84 -10.41 0.50
C TRP A 76 -8.80 -9.49 -0.74
N PHE A 77 -7.70 -9.45 -1.49
CA PHE A 77 -7.65 -8.79 -2.79
C PHE A 77 -8.35 -9.66 -3.85
N ASN A 78 -9.43 -9.12 -4.41
CA ASN A 78 -10.22 -9.78 -5.45
C ASN A 78 -9.69 -9.52 -6.88
N ASN A 79 -8.81 -8.53 -7.06
CA ASN A 79 -8.18 -8.25 -8.35
C ASN A 79 -6.66 -8.29 -8.20
N GLN A 80 -6.02 -9.33 -8.72
CA GLN A 80 -4.56 -9.52 -8.61
C GLN A 80 -3.97 -10.16 -9.86
N ARG A 81 -2.69 -9.87 -10.13
CA ARG A 81 -1.91 -10.51 -11.21
C ARG A 81 -0.46 -10.69 -10.81
N VAL A 82 0.10 -11.83 -11.24
CA VAL A 82 1.56 -12.07 -11.26
C VAL A 82 2.17 -11.31 -12.43
N ALA A 83 2.16 -9.99 -12.32
CA ALA A 83 2.70 -9.05 -13.29
C ALA A 83 2.90 -7.70 -12.61
N ARG A 84 3.74 -6.86 -13.21
CA ARG A 84 3.93 -5.45 -12.81
C ARG A 84 2.71 -4.55 -13.03
N SER A 85 1.72 -4.99 -13.82
CA SER A 85 0.56 -4.16 -14.12
C SER A 85 -0.74 -4.95 -14.24
N ILE A 86 -1.84 -4.28 -13.91
CA ILE A 86 -3.20 -4.81 -13.97
C ILE A 86 -4.15 -3.75 -14.55
N SER A 87 -5.17 -4.21 -15.26
CA SER A 87 -6.28 -3.36 -15.73
C SER A 87 -7.20 -3.06 -14.56
N LEU A 88 -7.54 -1.78 -14.35
CA LEU A 88 -8.40 -1.31 -13.27
C LEU A 88 -9.63 -0.67 -13.90
N ASN A 89 -10.81 -1.12 -13.48
CA ASN A 89 -12.08 -0.51 -13.88
C ASN A 89 -12.59 0.43 -12.78
N PRO A 90 -12.44 1.76 -12.93
CA PRO A 90 -12.86 2.73 -11.92
C PRO A 90 -14.37 3.04 -11.98
N PHE A 91 -15.12 2.46 -12.92
CA PHE A 91 -16.54 2.75 -13.07
C PHE A 91 -17.35 2.54 -11.78
N LEU A 92 -17.01 1.52 -10.98
CA LEU A 92 -17.68 1.24 -9.70
C LEU A 92 -17.61 2.44 -8.74
N ILE A 93 -16.45 3.10 -8.63
CA ILE A 93 -16.33 4.25 -7.73
C ILE A 93 -17.17 5.45 -8.19
N MET A 94 -17.55 5.54 -9.47
CA MET A 94 -18.45 6.59 -9.97
C MET A 94 -19.90 6.34 -9.58
N LEU A 95 -20.33 5.07 -9.53
CA LEU A 95 -21.72 4.68 -9.29
C LEU A 95 -22.05 4.46 -7.81
N GLU A 96 -21.10 3.88 -7.06
CA GLU A 96 -21.37 3.30 -5.75
C GLU A 96 -20.89 4.22 -4.62
N ASN A 97 -21.82 4.92 -3.94
CA ASN A 97 -21.52 5.82 -2.81
C ASN A 97 -21.10 5.11 -1.50
N ASN A 98 -21.25 3.78 -1.46
CA ASN A 98 -20.75 2.90 -0.40
C ASN A 98 -19.25 2.61 -0.52
N ILE A 99 -18.61 2.87 -1.67
CA ILE A 99 -17.14 2.76 -1.78
C ILE A 99 -16.48 3.94 -1.07
N ILE A 100 -15.66 3.63 -0.07
CA ILE A 100 -14.94 4.63 0.74
C ILE A 100 -13.53 4.92 0.20
N GLY A 101 -12.99 4.02 -0.62
CA GLY A 101 -11.69 4.17 -1.24
C GLY A 101 -11.21 2.88 -1.89
N MET A 102 -9.93 2.83 -2.20
CA MET A 102 -9.29 1.70 -2.86
C MET A 102 -7.95 1.40 -2.22
N VAL A 103 -7.64 0.11 -2.04
CA VAL A 103 -6.31 -0.35 -1.65
C VAL A 103 -5.62 -0.98 -2.84
N CYS A 104 -4.38 -0.60 -3.10
CA CYS A 104 -3.50 -1.31 -4.03
C CYS A 104 -2.48 -2.12 -3.23
N CYS A 105 -2.05 -3.24 -3.77
CA CYS A 105 -0.97 -4.06 -3.22
C CYS A 105 0.09 -4.30 -4.30
N VAL A 106 1.36 -4.17 -3.92
CA VAL A 106 2.51 -4.52 -4.74
C VAL A 106 3.39 -5.48 -3.95
N VAL A 107 3.70 -6.63 -4.53
CA VAL A 107 4.73 -7.53 -4.01
C VAL A 107 6.02 -7.22 -4.74
N PHE A 108 7.09 -6.98 -3.99
CA PHE A 108 8.41 -6.75 -4.54
C PHE A 108 9.48 -7.47 -3.73
N SER A 109 10.55 -7.94 -4.38
CA SER A 109 11.77 -8.32 -3.66
C SER A 109 12.74 -7.16 -3.62
N ALA A 110 13.56 -7.18 -2.58
CA ALA A 110 14.71 -6.31 -2.43
C ALA A 110 15.91 -7.15 -1.97
N GLU A 111 17.06 -6.94 -2.62
CA GLU A 111 18.30 -7.65 -2.36
C GLU A 111 19.46 -6.64 -2.24
N PRO A 112 20.31 -6.74 -1.20
CA PRO A 112 21.49 -5.90 -1.08
C PRO A 112 22.39 -6.06 -2.30
N HIS A 113 22.81 -4.95 -2.91
CA HIS A 113 23.77 -4.99 -4.00
C HIS A 113 25.18 -4.77 -3.47
N ASP A 114 26.09 -5.74 -3.67
CA ASP A 114 27.53 -5.56 -3.44
C ASP A 114 28.08 -4.58 -4.48
N SER A 115 28.17 -3.29 -4.14
CA SER A 115 28.86 -2.31 -4.99
C SER A 115 29.94 -1.60 -4.17
N THR A 116 31.20 -1.87 -4.51
CA THR A 116 32.41 -1.29 -3.92
C THR A 116 32.67 0.15 -4.38
N THR A 117 31.76 0.73 -5.16
CA THR A 117 31.88 2.06 -5.78
C THR A 117 30.62 2.88 -5.54
N THR A 118 30.40 3.29 -4.29
CA THR A 118 29.30 4.21 -3.94
C THR A 118 29.66 5.62 -4.39
N THR A 119 29.03 6.13 -5.45
CA THR A 119 29.26 7.53 -5.88
C THR A 119 28.06 8.44 -5.69
N ASN A 120 26.82 7.94 -5.56
CA ASN A 120 25.66 8.80 -5.29
C ASN A 120 24.67 8.15 -4.31
N GLY A 121 24.44 8.78 -3.16
CA GLY A 121 23.55 8.30 -2.07
C GLY A 121 22.04 8.37 -2.36
N GLN A 122 21.59 8.16 -3.60
CA GLN A 122 20.16 8.13 -3.92
C GLN A 122 19.55 6.77 -3.54
N LYS A 123 18.46 6.81 -2.78
CA LYS A 123 17.75 5.60 -2.32
C LYS A 123 16.85 5.06 -3.43
N PRO A 124 16.73 3.73 -3.59
CA PRO A 124 15.81 3.12 -4.54
C PRO A 124 14.37 3.54 -4.26
N VAL A 125 13.61 3.80 -5.33
CA VAL A 125 12.24 4.30 -5.25
C VAL A 125 11.29 3.37 -5.98
N LEU A 126 10.29 2.87 -5.26
CA LEU A 126 9.19 2.10 -5.82
C LEU A 126 8.05 3.04 -6.19
N HIS A 127 7.58 2.93 -7.43
CA HIS A 127 6.50 3.73 -7.99
C HIS A 127 5.24 2.88 -8.21
N LEU A 128 4.09 3.47 -7.92
CA LEU A 128 2.78 3.02 -8.36
C LEU A 128 2.23 4.07 -9.33
N ARG A 129 1.92 3.66 -10.55
CA ARG A 129 1.49 4.54 -11.64
C ARG A 129 0.09 4.19 -12.10
N PHE A 130 -0.69 5.22 -12.43
CA PHE A 130 -1.99 5.11 -13.08
C PHE A 130 -1.89 5.74 -14.45
N HIS A 131 -2.22 4.96 -15.47
CA HIS A 131 -2.09 5.34 -16.88
C HIS A 131 -3.45 5.43 -17.56
N LYS A 132 -3.63 6.49 -18.35
CA LYS A 132 -4.72 6.64 -19.33
C LYS A 132 -4.15 7.20 -20.64
N GLY A 133 -3.97 6.34 -21.63
CA GLY A 133 -3.22 6.73 -22.84
C GLY A 133 -1.81 7.17 -22.46
N ASP A 134 -1.42 8.38 -22.87
CA ASP A 134 -0.12 8.98 -22.56
C ASP A 134 -0.07 9.71 -21.20
N LEU A 135 -1.22 9.94 -20.56
CA LEU A 135 -1.30 10.60 -19.26
C LEU A 135 -0.96 9.61 -18.14
N VAL A 136 -0.08 10.05 -17.23
CA VAL A 136 0.43 9.22 -16.14
C VAL A 136 0.53 10.03 -14.84
N LEU A 137 -0.10 9.52 -13.79
CA LEU A 137 0.12 9.98 -12.43
C LEU A 137 0.87 8.91 -11.65
N HIS A 138 1.81 9.31 -10.78
CA HIS A 138 2.60 8.36 -10.00
C HIS A 138 2.68 8.72 -8.53
N PHE A 139 2.67 7.68 -7.71
CA PHE A 139 2.92 7.70 -6.27
C PHE A 139 4.18 6.92 -5.99
N ARG A 140 4.92 7.29 -4.95
CA ARG A 140 6.21 6.67 -4.67
C ARG A 140 6.47 6.48 -3.20
N ILE A 141 7.27 5.46 -2.90
CA ILE A 141 7.83 5.17 -1.58
C ILE A 141 9.34 4.98 -1.69
N PRO A 142 10.11 5.46 -0.70
CA PRO A 142 11.51 5.05 -0.60
C PRO A 142 11.57 3.59 -0.14
N VAL A 143 12.42 2.79 -0.79
CA VAL A 143 12.77 1.45 -0.29
C VAL A 143 14.03 1.61 0.54
N ASN A 144 13.96 1.30 1.84
CA ASN A 144 15.08 1.58 2.75
C ASN A 144 16.12 0.45 2.70
N SER A 145 17.09 0.62 1.80
CA SER A 145 18.20 -0.33 1.58
C SER A 145 19.05 -0.59 2.84
N ASN A 146 19.17 0.39 3.75
CA ASN A 146 20.00 0.25 4.95
C ASN A 146 19.45 -0.75 5.98
N ILE A 147 18.17 -1.15 5.84
CA ILE A 147 17.53 -2.10 6.75
C ILE A 147 17.51 -3.49 6.12
N ILE A 148 17.40 -3.61 4.81
CA ILE A 148 17.29 -4.90 4.12
C ILE A 148 18.69 -5.51 4.04
N MET A 149 18.97 -6.49 4.90
CA MET A 149 20.29 -7.14 5.00
C MET A 149 20.37 -8.48 4.25
N VAL A 150 19.22 -9.03 3.87
CA VAL A 150 19.07 -10.31 3.16
C VAL A 150 17.97 -10.14 2.12
N LYS A 151 18.12 -10.82 0.97
CA LYS A 151 17.07 -10.91 -0.04
C LYS A 151 15.74 -11.31 0.60
N SER A 152 14.73 -10.44 0.47
CA SER A 152 13.40 -10.68 1.04
C SER A 152 12.31 -10.05 0.20
N ASN A 153 11.10 -10.58 0.32
CA ASN A 153 9.91 -10.03 -0.32
C ASN A 153 9.15 -9.16 0.66
N HIS A 154 8.53 -8.12 0.12
CA HIS A 154 7.72 -7.18 0.86
C HIS A 154 6.41 -6.90 0.13
N LEU A 155 5.42 -6.51 0.93
CA LEU A 155 4.15 -5.97 0.47
C LEU A 155 4.19 -4.46 0.64
N TRP A 156 3.86 -3.73 -0.40
CA TRP A 156 3.45 -2.33 -0.30
C TRP A 156 1.95 -2.24 -0.53
N LEU A 157 1.23 -1.91 0.54
CA LEU A 157 -0.20 -1.60 0.52
C LEU A 157 -0.35 -0.08 0.49
N THR A 158 -1.20 0.42 -0.40
CA THR A 158 -1.51 1.85 -0.45
C THR A 158 -3.01 2.06 -0.57
N TYR A 159 -3.57 2.80 0.38
CA TYR A 159 -4.98 3.19 0.38
C TYR A 159 -5.12 4.61 -0.14
N PHE A 160 -6.04 4.79 -1.08
CA PHE A 160 -6.51 6.09 -1.54
C PHE A 160 -7.94 6.29 -1.06
N THR A 161 -8.22 7.46 -0.47
CA THR A 161 -9.62 7.83 -0.20
C THR A 161 -10.40 7.92 -1.51
N ARG A 162 -11.72 7.76 -1.42
CA ARG A 162 -12.61 7.93 -2.57
C ARG A 162 -12.33 9.26 -3.30
N GLU A 163 -12.22 10.34 -2.54
CA GLU A 163 -11.93 11.69 -3.05
C GLU A 163 -10.56 11.78 -3.73
N SER A 164 -9.52 11.25 -3.08
CA SER A 164 -8.17 11.21 -3.68
C SER A 164 -8.16 10.43 -4.99
N PHE A 165 -8.94 9.36 -5.09
CA PHE A 165 -9.00 8.58 -6.32
C PHE A 165 -9.79 9.27 -7.42
N PHE A 166 -10.82 10.06 -7.10
CA PHE A 166 -11.46 10.94 -8.09
C PHE A 166 -10.47 11.96 -8.66
N ASP A 167 -9.63 12.57 -7.83
CA ASP A 167 -8.60 13.50 -8.31
C ASP A 167 -7.60 12.80 -9.24
N ILE A 168 -7.16 11.58 -8.88
CA ILE A 168 -6.30 10.76 -9.75
C ILE A 168 -6.94 10.58 -11.13
N LEU A 169 -8.23 10.23 -11.17
CA LEU A 169 -8.95 10.02 -12.43
C LEU A 169 -9.06 11.32 -13.24
N LYS A 170 -9.32 12.45 -12.58
CA LYS A 170 -9.38 13.76 -13.24
C LYS A 170 -8.02 14.15 -13.82
N ASP A 171 -6.94 13.97 -13.06
CA ASP A 171 -5.58 14.34 -13.47
C ASP A 171 -5.08 13.54 -14.68
N ILE A 172 -5.55 12.29 -14.82
CA ILE A 172 -5.26 11.45 -16.01
C ILE A 172 -6.36 11.55 -17.08
N GLY A 173 -7.27 12.52 -17.00
CA GLY A 173 -8.31 12.78 -18.00
C GLY A 173 -9.34 11.65 -18.15
N ASN A 174 -9.61 10.90 -17.08
CA ASN A 174 -10.50 9.74 -17.06
C ASN A 174 -11.80 9.95 -16.27
N GLU A 175 -12.41 11.12 -16.42
CA GLU A 175 -13.64 11.52 -15.70
C GLU A 175 -14.84 10.60 -16.00
N PHE A 176 -14.86 9.95 -17.16
CA PHE A 176 -15.93 9.02 -17.56
C PHE A 176 -15.76 7.60 -17.02
N GLY A 177 -14.74 7.34 -16.19
CA GLY A 177 -14.57 6.04 -15.54
C GLY A 177 -14.20 4.90 -16.50
N ASN A 178 -13.55 5.19 -17.62
CA ASN A 178 -13.05 4.15 -18.52
C ASN A 178 -11.94 3.33 -17.84
N CYS A 179 -11.66 2.14 -18.36
CA CYS A 179 -10.57 1.33 -17.84
C CYS A 179 -9.21 2.06 -17.94
N ILE A 180 -8.41 1.93 -16.89
CA ILE A 180 -7.05 2.47 -16.76
C ILE A 180 -6.07 1.34 -16.45
N ARG A 181 -4.77 1.59 -16.64
CA ARG A 181 -3.73 0.64 -16.28
C ARG A 181 -3.05 1.09 -14.99
N MET A 182 -3.07 0.23 -13.97
CA MET A 182 -2.26 0.38 -12.77
C MET A 182 -0.95 -0.38 -12.97
N GLU A 183 0.18 0.26 -12.69
CA GLU A 183 1.50 -0.32 -12.90
C GLU A 183 2.45 0.01 -11.73
N ALA A 184 3.07 -1.03 -11.19
CA ALA A 184 4.18 -0.90 -10.27
C ALA A 184 5.51 -0.97 -11.03
N SER A 185 6.45 -0.11 -10.69
CA SER A 185 7.76 -0.08 -11.32
C SER A 185 8.78 0.56 -10.39
N ILE A 186 10.05 0.31 -10.66
CA ILE A 186 11.16 0.86 -9.91
C ILE A 186 11.86 1.92 -10.76
N VAL A 187 12.29 3.00 -10.13
CA VAL A 187 13.31 3.88 -10.70
C VAL A 187 14.60 3.49 -10.01
N ASP A 188 15.42 2.77 -10.76
CA ASP A 188 16.59 2.09 -10.23
C ASP A 188 17.69 3.11 -9.94
N VAL A 189 18.21 3.07 -8.72
CA VAL A 189 19.36 3.86 -8.29
C VAL A 189 20.19 2.99 -7.36
N GLU A 190 21.50 3.01 -7.60
CA GLU A 190 22.53 2.11 -7.09
C GLU A 190 22.35 1.67 -5.61
N GLY A 191 22.57 0.38 -5.32
CA GLY A 191 22.73 -0.15 -3.95
C GLY A 191 21.70 -1.18 -3.48
N LEU A 192 20.62 -1.42 -4.23
CA LEU A 192 19.63 -2.47 -3.95
C LEU A 192 19.03 -2.98 -5.25
N ASP A 193 19.09 -4.29 -5.50
CA ASP A 193 18.34 -4.90 -6.59
C ASP A 193 16.89 -5.09 -6.15
N VAL A 194 15.96 -4.43 -6.84
CA VAL A 194 14.53 -4.47 -6.52
C VAL A 194 13.79 -5.06 -7.71
N GLU A 195 12.84 -5.95 -7.45
CA GLU A 195 12.03 -6.58 -8.50
C GLU A 195 10.55 -6.54 -8.10
N VAL A 196 9.68 -6.07 -8.99
CA VAL A 196 8.22 -6.14 -8.81
C VAL A 196 7.71 -7.49 -9.31
N LYS A 197 7.06 -8.25 -8.43
CA LYS A 197 6.59 -9.61 -8.71
C LYS A 197 5.12 -9.66 -9.10
N SER A 198 4.28 -8.94 -8.37
CA SER A 198 2.84 -8.94 -8.59
C SER A 198 2.20 -7.66 -8.11
N CYS A 199 1.03 -7.34 -8.67
CA CYS A 199 0.22 -6.23 -8.22
C CYS A 199 -1.26 -6.59 -8.17
N GLY A 200 -2.00 -5.90 -7.32
CA GLY A 200 -3.44 -6.07 -7.16
C GLY A 200 -4.11 -4.84 -6.57
N TYR A 201 -5.43 -4.82 -6.61
CA TYR A 201 -6.24 -3.79 -5.99
C TYR A 201 -7.55 -4.35 -5.44
N HIS A 202 -8.15 -3.61 -4.50
CA HIS A 202 -9.42 -3.93 -3.88
C HIS A 202 -10.18 -2.63 -3.58
N TRP A 203 -11.47 -2.62 -3.93
CA TRP A 203 -12.37 -1.54 -3.54
C TRP A 203 -12.82 -1.77 -2.10
N LEU A 204 -12.68 -0.76 -1.24
CA LEU A 204 -13.20 -0.81 0.11
C LEU A 204 -14.59 -0.21 0.17
N PHE A 205 -15.50 -0.95 0.79
CA PHE A 205 -16.87 -0.55 1.02
C PHE A 205 -17.08 -0.19 2.49
N LYS A 206 -18.10 0.64 2.76
CA LYS A 206 -18.54 0.94 4.13
C LYS A 206 -18.85 -0.33 4.93
N GLN A 207 -19.39 -1.37 4.28
CA GLN A 207 -19.66 -2.65 4.94
C GLN A 207 -18.40 -3.32 5.49
N ASN A 208 -17.25 -3.22 4.80
CA ASN A 208 -16.00 -3.83 5.29
C ASN A 208 -15.57 -3.24 6.64
N LEU A 209 -15.78 -1.93 6.86
CA LEU A 209 -15.52 -1.29 8.15
C LEU A 209 -16.50 -1.76 9.23
N GLN A 210 -17.77 -1.95 8.88
CA GLN A 210 -18.80 -2.41 9.82
C GLN A 210 -18.52 -3.85 10.28
N GLU A 211 -18.22 -4.75 9.34
CA GLU A 211 -17.84 -6.12 9.63
C GLU A 211 -16.57 -6.19 10.49
N PHE A 212 -15.56 -5.39 10.15
CA PHE A 212 -14.33 -5.29 10.95
C PHE A 212 -14.63 -4.83 12.39
N ASN A 213 -15.40 -3.75 12.56
CA ASN A 213 -15.77 -3.24 13.88
C ASN A 213 -16.55 -4.28 14.71
N LEU A 214 -17.48 -5.02 14.10
CA LEU A 214 -18.24 -6.09 14.76
C LEU A 214 -17.33 -7.21 15.27
N ILE A 215 -16.31 -7.59 14.50
CA ILE A 215 -15.34 -8.61 14.90
C ILE A 215 -14.46 -8.09 16.06
N THR A 216 -14.03 -6.83 16.01
CA THR A 216 -13.15 -6.25 17.04
C THR A 216 -13.85 -5.83 18.35
N THR A 217 -15.18 -5.72 18.35
CA THR A 217 -15.97 -5.32 19.53
C THR A 217 -16.63 -6.50 20.26
N GLN A 218 -16.49 -7.72 19.75
CA GLN A 218 -16.88 -8.91 20.51
C GLN A 218 -15.88 -9.13 21.65
N PRO A 219 -16.32 -9.17 22.93
CA PRO A 219 -15.43 -9.52 24.02
C PRO A 219 -14.97 -10.97 23.81
N GLU A 220 -13.67 -11.23 23.92
CA GLU A 220 -13.14 -12.58 24.05
C GLU A 220 -13.79 -13.22 25.28
N ILE A 221 -14.75 -14.13 25.06
CA ILE A 221 -15.31 -14.94 26.13
C ILE A 221 -14.27 -16.04 26.40
N HIS A 222 -13.40 -15.78 27.38
CA HIS A 222 -12.63 -16.81 28.07
C HIS A 222 -13.23 -17.10 29.45
#